data_AF-A0A0C2Z5Z0-F1
#
_entry.id   AF-A0A0C2Z5Z0-F1
#
_cell.length_a   1.000
_cell.length_b   1.000
_cell.length_c   1.000
_cell.angle_alpha   90.00
_cell.angle_beta   90.00
_cell.angle_gamma   90.00
#
_symmetry.space_group_name_H-M   'P 1'
#
loop_
_entity.id
_entity.type
_entity.pdbx_description
1 polymer ?
#
loop_
_entity_poly.entity_id
_entity_poly.type
_entity_poly.pdbx_seq_one_letter_code
_entity_poly.pdbx_strand_id
1 'polypeptide(L)' 'TISVQFYLIALLFILFDVEIIFMFPWAIDFKALGWFGFVEMVLFILLLAIGFVYAWKKGALEWHSIK' A
#
# COMPACT_ATOMS: atom_id res chain seq x y z
N THR A 1 28.51 -0.65 -0.12
CA THR A 1 27.55 -1.47 0.65
C THR A 1 26.16 -1.04 0.22
N ILE A 2 25.32 -1.95 -0.30
CA ILE A 2 23.95 -1.59 -0.67
C ILE A 2 23.26 -1.04 0.57
N SER A 3 22.67 0.14 0.44
CA SER A 3 22.10 0.86 1.56
C SER A 3 20.70 0.31 1.86
N VAL A 4 20.37 0.11 3.14
CA VAL A 4 19.14 -0.57 3.61
C VAL A 4 17.87 0.09 3.06
N GLN A 5 17.94 1.37 2.69
CA GLN A 5 16.84 2.13 2.08
C GLN A 5 16.36 1.51 0.76
N PHE A 6 17.25 0.99 -0.10
CA PHE A 6 16.85 0.38 -1.37
C PHE A 6 16.01 -0.89 -1.15
N TYR A 7 16.34 -1.66 -0.12
CA TYR A 7 15.55 -2.82 0.29
C TYR A 7 14.14 -2.41 0.77
N LEU A 8 14.05 -1.36 1.60
CA LEU A 8 12.77 -0.86 2.10
C LEU A 8 11.87 -0.34 0.99
N ILE A 9 12.43 0.37 0.01
CA ILE A 9 11.69 0.84 -1.17
C ILE A 9 11.20 -0.34 -2.02
N ALA A 10 12.04 -1.34 -2.27
CA ALA A 10 11.65 -2.53 -3.03
C ALA A 10 10.56 -3.33 -2.31
N LEU A 11 10.68 -3.51 -0.99
CA LEU A 11 9.68 -4.17 -0.17
C LEU A 11 8.34 -3.43 -0.20
N LEU A 12 8.38 -2.09 -0.08
CA LEU A 12 7.19 -1.24 -0.15
C LEU A 12 6.53 -1.31 -1.53
N PHE A 13 7.33 -1.32 -2.60
CA PHE A 13 6.83 -1.47 -3.97
C PHE A 13 6.10 -2.81 -4.15
N ILE A 14 6.71 -3.92 -3.70
CA ILE A 14 6.09 -5.25 -3.77
C ILE A 14 4.78 -5.28 -2.96
N LEU A 15 4.76 -4.65 -1.77
CA LEU A 15 3.57 -4.58 -0.94
C LEU A 15 2.42 -3.87 -1.67
N PHE A 16 2.68 -2.67 -2.22
CA PHE A 16 1.67 -1.92 -2.97
C PHE A 16 1.20 -2.64 -4.24
N ASP A 17 2.09 -3.33 -4.95
CA ASP A 17 1.72 -4.09 -6.14
C ASP A 17 0.75 -5.23 -5.80
N VAL A 18 1.01 -5.93 -4.69
CA VAL A 18 0.12 -6.97 -4.16
C VAL A 18 -1.23 -6.38 -3.75
N GLU A 19 -1.27 -5.21 -3.11
CA GLU A 19 -2.52 -4.53 -2.75
C GLU A 19 -3.38 -4.23 -3.99
N ILE A 20 -2.77 -3.76 -5.08
CA ILE A 20 -3.47 -3.48 -6.35
C ILE A 20 -4.06 -4.76 -6.94
N ILE A 21 -3.35 -5.89 -6.87
CA ILE A 21 -3.87 -7.19 -7.32
C ILE A 21 -5.17 -7.56 -6.59
N PHE A 22 -5.29 -7.25 -5.29
CA PHE A 22 -6.53 -7.45 -4.54
C PHE A 22 -7.65 -6.49 -4.93
N MET A 23 -7.31 -5.27 -5.36
CA MET A 23 -8.29 -4.28 -5.81
C MET A 23 -8.90 -4.61 -7.18
N PHE A 24 -8.17 -5.29 -8.06
CA PHE A 24 -8.62 -5.64 -9.41
C PHE A 24 -9.93 -6.45 -9.47
N PRO A 25 -10.06 -7.61 -8.81
CA PRO A 25 -11.29 -8.40 -8.88
C PRO A 25 -12.49 -7.64 -8.31
N TRP A 26 -12.29 -6.90 -7.23
CA TRP A 26 -13.33 -6.02 -6.69
C TRP A 26 -13.76 -4.95 -7.70
N ALA A 27 -12.82 -4.33 -8.41
CA ALA A 27 -13.10 -3.29 -9.40
C ALA A 27 -13.88 -3.85 -10.61
N ILE A 28 -13.59 -5.08 -11.01
CA ILE A 28 -14.30 -5.78 -12.10
C ILE A 28 -15.75 -6.07 -11.69
N ASP A 29 -15.97 -6.59 -10.48
CA ASP A 29 -17.28 -7.01 -9.98
C ASP A 29 -18.03 -5.93 -9.17
N PHE A 30 -17.57 -4.68 -9.23
CA PHE A 30 -18.12 -3.57 -8.44
C PHE A 30 -19.65 -3.42 -8.57
N LYS A 31 -20.18 -3.63 -9.77
CA LYS A 31 -21.63 -3.55 -10.02
C LYS A 31 -22.44 -4.65 -9.34
N ALA A 32 -21.86 -5.83 -9.15
CA ALA A 32 -22.53 -6.96 -8.49
C ALA A 32 -22.49 -6.83 -6.96
N LEU A 33 -21.41 -6.25 -6.42
CA LEU A 33 -21.20 -6.07 -4.99
C LEU A 33 -21.98 -4.89 -4.39
N GLY A 34 -22.32 -3.89 -5.21
CA GLY A 34 -23.13 -2.74 -4.82
C GLY A 34 -22.54 -1.95 -3.65
N TRP A 35 -23.41 -1.46 -2.75
CA TRP A 35 -22.98 -0.63 -1.61
C TRP A 35 -22.13 -1.39 -0.58
N PHE A 36 -22.36 -2.69 -0.46
CA PHE A 36 -21.61 -3.54 0.46
C PHE A 36 -20.14 -3.63 0.07
N GLY A 37 -19.86 -3.97 -1.20
CA GLY A 37 -18.47 -4.01 -1.69
C GLY A 37 -17.80 -2.64 -1.67
N PHE A 38 -18.55 -1.56 -1.85
CA PHE A 38 -17.99 -0.21 -1.74
C PHE A 38 -17.45 0.07 -0.33
N VAL A 39 -18.25 -0.22 0.71
CA VAL A 39 -17.84 -0.02 2.11
C VAL A 39 -16.65 -0.91 2.47
N GLU A 40 -16.67 -2.18 2.04
CA GLU A 40 -15.55 -3.10 2.28
C GLU A 40 -14.25 -2.60 1.67
N MET A 41 -14.27 -2.05 0.45
CA MET A 41 -13.05 -1.50 -0.14
C MET A 41 -12.58 -0.21 0.47
N VAL A 42 -13.49 0.67 0.90
CA VAL A 42 -13.10 1.87 1.66
C VAL A 42 -12.40 1.44 2.96
N LEU A 43 -12.92 0.44 3.66
CA LEU A 43 -12.29 -0.10 4.87
C LEU A 43 -10.93 -0.76 4.56
N PHE A 44 -10.83 -1.51 3.46
CA PHE A 44 -9.57 -2.13 3.03
C PHE A 44 -8.50 -1.08 2.74
N ILE A 45 -8.82 -0.05 1.94
CA ILE A 45 -7.88 1.03 1.62
C ILE A 45 -7.48 1.79 2.89
N LEU A 46 -8.41 2.07 3.81
CA LEU A 46 -8.09 2.74 5.07
C LEU A 46 -7.12 1.92 5.93
N LEU A 47 -7.33 0.61 6.00
CA LEU A 47 -6.47 -0.29 6.77
C LEU A 47 -5.04 -0.33 6.21
N LEU A 48 -4.90 -0.40 4.89
CA LEU A 48 -3.60 -0.33 4.21
C LEU A 48 -2.94 1.04 4.37
N ALA A 49 -3.71 2.13 4.22
CA ALA A 49 -3.23 3.49 4.41
C ALA A 49 -2.67 3.71 5.82
N ILE A 50 -3.27 3.12 6.86
CA ILE A 50 -2.73 3.15 8.23
C ILE A 50 -1.37 2.46 8.30
N GLY A 51 -1.24 1.28 7.68
CA GLY A 51 0.03 0.55 7.59
C GLY A 51 1.12 1.36 6.88
N PHE A 52 0.75 2.00 5.77
CA PHE A 52 1.64 2.89 5.02
C PHE A 52 2.08 4.11 5.83
N VAL A 53 1.14 4.80 6.49
CA VAL A 53 1.45 5.95 7.35
C VAL A 53 2.35 5.54 8.51
N TYR A 54 2.16 4.36 9.09
CA TYR A 54 3.05 3.84 10.12
C TYR A 54 4.48 3.63 9.59
N ALA A 55 4.63 3.01 8.42
CA ALA A 55 5.92 2.80 7.77
C ALA A 55 6.63 4.12 7.43
N TRP A 56 5.86 5.12 6.96
CA TRP A 56 6.35 6.47 6.71
C TRP A 56 6.87 7.14 7.99
N LYS A 57 6.08 7.13 9.07
CA LYS A 57 6.50 7.72 10.36
C LYS A 57 7.72 7.05 10.97
N LYS A 58 8.02 5.80 10.58
CA LYS A 58 9.23 5.08 11.00
C LYS A 58 10.48 5.45 10.18
N GLY A 59 10.37 6.38 9.23
CA GLY A 59 11.50 6.88 8.45
C GLY A 59 11.93 5.95 7.30
N ALA A 60 11.08 4.99 6.90
CA ALA A 60 11.41 4.06 5.79
C ALA A 60 11.59 4.77 4.44
N LEU A 61 11.09 6.00 4.32
CA LEU A 61 11.11 6.84 3.12
C LEU A 61 12.03 8.07 3.26
N GLU A 62 12.69 8.27 4.40
CA GLU A 62 13.55 9.44 4.59
C GLU A 62 14.88 9.29 3.84
N TRP A 63 15.07 10.16 2.85
CA TRP A 63 16.34 10.38 2.17
C TRP A 63 17.24 11.20 3.11
N HIS A 64 18.07 10.54 3.91
CA HIS A 64 19.17 11.25 4.55
C HIS A 64 20.12 11.69 3.43
N SER A 65 20.07 12.99 3.12
CA SER A 65 20.89 13.68 2.14
C SER A 65 22.25 13.03 2.02
N ILE A 66 22.55 12.53 0.82
CA ILE A 66 23.92 12.32 0.38
C ILE A 66 24.64 13.67 0.65
N LYS A 67 25.59 13.68 1.57
CA LYS A 67 26.67 14.67 1.55
C LYS A 67 27.70 14.22 0.53
#